data_AF-A0A2K3MIW8-F1
#
_entry.id   AF-A0A2K3MIW8-F1
#
_cell.length_a   1.000
_cell.length_b   1.000
_cell.length_c   1.000
_cell.angle_alpha   90.00
_cell.angle_beta   90.00
_cell.angle_gamma   90.00
#
_symmetry.space_group_name_H-M   'P 1'
#
loop_
_entity.id
_entity.type
_entity.pdbx_description
1 polymer ?
#
loop_
_entity_poly.entity_id
_entity_poly.type
_entity_poly.pdbx_seq_one_letter_code
_entity_poly.pdbx_strand_id
1 'polypeptide(L)'
;MCITFGSPLLGNKSFSQAISKEKWGGNFIHVVSNHDIIPRLLFAPITPLTSQLNFLLPFWHLSITSPEFGNLAVQVSDKEKAKLFTAVLDYLEAATHNGKPSGSILFHPFGNYFFVSEEGALCVDSPVTIIKMMHLLLSTSTPSRSIEDHLKYGEYVNRLSLEMLNQKNSLLRNIPNSSDEAWLELAIQSSGLADKESAVIPAKECLMLARMGPSPALNATSLALKLSMVIPYRAQIEWYKSWCDEQDDEKGYYDSFKTSAVACKRAMKINTNRQTLAIFWNNVIDKFEKKELPHDFDQRAKWVNASQFYKLLFEPLDIAEYYRSGMHRINGHYIKHGRERRSKGLVELYEK
;
A
#
# COMPACT_ATOMS: atom_id res chain seq x y z
N MET A 1 11.02 -5.35 -12.93
CA MET A 1 11.41 -5.24 -11.51
C MET A 1 12.63 -4.35 -11.40
N CYS A 2 12.67 -3.45 -10.42
CA CYS A 2 13.71 -2.46 -10.18
C CYS A 2 14.27 -2.67 -8.76
N ILE A 3 15.58 -2.84 -8.65
CA ILE A 3 16.28 -3.05 -7.38
C ILE A 3 17.35 -1.96 -7.27
N THR A 4 17.37 -1.25 -6.15
CA THR A 4 18.32 -0.16 -5.90
C THR A 4 19.06 -0.37 -4.60
N PHE A 5 20.33 0.04 -4.54
CA PHE A 5 21.16 -0.03 -3.34
C PHE A 5 21.54 1.38 -2.92
N GLY A 6 21.25 1.75 -1.67
CA GLY A 6 21.63 3.05 -1.11
C GLY A 6 21.17 4.26 -1.91
N SER A 7 20.10 4.13 -2.69
CA SER A 7 19.67 5.21 -3.57
C SER A 7 18.91 6.29 -2.81
N PRO A 8 19.14 7.58 -3.13
CA PRO A 8 18.35 8.66 -2.57
C PRO A 8 16.89 8.57 -3.05
N LEU A 9 15.99 9.26 -2.34
CA LEU A 9 14.58 9.33 -2.75
C LEU A 9 14.41 10.00 -4.13
N LEU A 10 13.44 9.56 -4.92
CA LEU A 10 13.25 10.08 -6.29
C LEU A 10 11.94 10.85 -6.49
N GLY A 11 10.87 10.42 -5.82
CA GLY A 11 9.53 10.94 -6.04
C GLY A 11 9.05 11.82 -4.91
N ASN A 12 8.02 12.63 -5.18
CA ASN A 12 7.26 13.32 -4.15
C ASN A 12 6.06 12.47 -3.69
N LYS A 13 5.24 13.01 -2.79
CA LYS A 13 4.03 12.33 -2.30
C LYS A 13 3.07 11.93 -3.43
N SER A 14 2.88 12.79 -4.42
CA SER A 14 2.02 12.49 -5.58
C SER A 14 2.55 11.34 -6.43
N PHE A 15 3.87 11.26 -6.62
CA PHE A 15 4.51 10.14 -7.31
C PHE A 15 4.33 8.83 -6.54
N SER A 16 4.61 8.82 -5.23
CA SER A 16 4.39 7.65 -4.36
C SER A 16 2.92 7.18 -4.40
N GLN A 17 1.98 8.12 -4.38
CA GLN A 17 0.55 7.84 -4.54
C GLN A 17 0.20 7.26 -5.92
N ALA A 18 0.82 7.76 -7.00
CA ALA A 18 0.62 7.24 -8.35
C ALA A 18 1.14 5.80 -8.48
N ILE A 19 2.36 5.51 -8.00
CA ILE A 19 2.91 4.15 -7.93
C ILE A 19 1.97 3.20 -7.17
N SER A 20 1.42 3.67 -6.05
CA SER A 20 0.43 2.90 -5.29
C SER A 20 -0.90 2.73 -6.05
N LYS A 21 -1.38 3.75 -6.77
CA LYS A 21 -2.62 3.69 -7.57
C LYS A 21 -2.49 2.71 -8.75
N GLU A 22 -1.36 2.74 -9.44
CA GLU A 22 -1.06 1.85 -10.57
C GLU A 22 -0.56 0.47 -10.12
N LYS A 23 -0.50 0.22 -8.80
CA LYS A 23 -0.07 -1.07 -8.22
C LYS A 23 1.35 -1.47 -8.61
N TRP A 24 2.20 -0.50 -8.89
CA TRP A 24 3.60 -0.74 -9.26
C TRP A 24 4.52 -0.91 -8.05
N GLY A 25 4.03 -0.73 -6.81
CA GLY A 25 4.85 -0.80 -5.60
C GLY A 25 5.67 -2.09 -5.48
N GLY A 26 5.10 -3.25 -5.83
CA GLY A 26 5.78 -4.55 -5.83
C GLY A 26 6.95 -4.66 -6.82
N ASN A 27 7.04 -3.75 -7.79
CA ASN A 27 8.12 -3.72 -8.79
C ASN A 27 9.37 -2.99 -8.31
N PHE A 28 9.33 -2.32 -7.14
CA PHE A 28 10.44 -1.53 -6.62
C PHE A 28 10.90 -2.10 -5.27
N ILE A 29 12.20 -2.40 -5.19
CA ILE A 29 12.88 -2.87 -3.98
C ILE A 29 14.08 -1.97 -3.71
N HIS A 30 14.03 -1.23 -2.62
CA HIS A 30 15.07 -0.32 -2.17
C HIS A 30 15.84 -0.98 -1.03
N VAL A 31 17.02 -1.51 -1.33
CA VAL A 31 17.94 -2.04 -0.31
C VAL A 31 18.66 -0.86 0.34
N VAL A 32 18.50 -0.75 1.65
CA VAL A 32 18.93 0.39 2.44
C VAL A 32 19.67 -0.10 3.67
N SER A 33 20.97 0.19 3.78
CA SER A 33 21.69 -0.13 5.00
C SER A 33 21.17 0.72 6.16
N ASN A 34 21.20 0.17 7.37
CA ASN A 34 20.67 0.82 8.57
C ASN A 34 21.23 2.22 8.81
N HIS A 35 22.53 2.41 8.56
CA HIS A 35 23.23 3.63 8.93
C HIS A 35 23.56 4.53 7.73
N ASP A 36 23.41 4.05 6.49
CA ASP A 36 23.69 4.81 5.27
C ASP A 36 22.95 6.16 5.19
N ILE A 37 23.67 7.27 5.07
CA ILE A 37 23.06 8.59 5.01
C ILE A 37 22.38 8.93 3.67
N ILE A 38 22.76 8.30 2.55
CA ILE A 38 22.31 8.69 1.20
C ILE A 38 20.80 8.54 1.00
N PRO A 39 20.16 7.40 1.36
CA PRO A 39 18.70 7.25 1.23
C PRO A 39 17.90 8.28 2.04
N ARG A 40 18.54 8.90 3.03
CA ARG A 40 17.95 9.89 3.93
C ARG A 40 18.30 11.33 3.58
N LEU A 41 19.26 11.56 2.67
CA LEU A 41 19.80 12.89 2.36
C LEU A 41 18.70 13.88 1.92
N LEU A 42 17.75 13.42 1.11
CA LEU A 42 16.72 14.26 0.48
C LEU A 42 15.52 14.59 1.37
N PHE A 43 15.57 14.22 2.66
CA PHE A 43 14.69 14.82 3.67
C PHE A 43 15.15 16.23 4.05
N ALA A 44 16.45 16.52 3.91
CA ALA A 44 17.03 17.83 4.16
C ALA A 44 17.16 18.65 2.85
N PRO A 45 17.02 19.98 2.90
CA PRO A 45 17.36 20.84 1.77
C PRO A 45 18.84 20.69 1.40
N ILE A 46 19.12 20.58 0.10
CA ILE A 46 20.49 20.37 -0.41
C ILE A 46 21.32 21.66 -0.32
N THR A 47 20.71 22.83 -0.51
CA THR A 47 21.43 24.11 -0.60
C THR A 47 22.37 24.37 0.59
N PRO A 48 21.94 24.21 1.86
CA PRO A 48 22.82 24.38 3.02
C PRO A 48 23.89 23.29 3.17
N LEU A 49 23.72 22.16 2.46
CA LEU A 49 24.57 20.97 2.51
C LEU A 49 25.55 20.86 1.34
N THR A 50 25.54 21.83 0.42
CA THR A 50 26.32 21.79 -0.83
C THR A 50 27.82 21.65 -0.57
N SER A 51 28.36 22.34 0.45
CA SER A 51 29.79 22.26 0.76
C SER A 51 30.20 20.86 1.20
N GLN A 52 29.39 20.18 2.03
CA GLN A 52 29.64 18.82 2.50
C GLN A 52 29.57 17.83 1.33
N LEU A 53 28.55 17.97 0.47
CA LEU A 53 28.33 17.08 -0.67
C LEU A 53 29.44 17.18 -1.73
N ASN A 54 30.01 18.36 -1.93
CA ASN A 54 31.14 18.55 -2.85
C ASN A 54 32.38 17.73 -2.46
N PHE A 55 32.56 17.40 -1.18
CA PHE A 55 33.63 16.51 -0.73
C PHE A 55 33.21 15.04 -0.70
N LEU A 56 31.99 14.75 -0.25
CA LEU A 56 31.54 13.38 -0.05
C LEU A 56 31.20 12.64 -1.36
N LEU A 57 30.64 13.32 -2.35
CA LEU A 57 30.32 12.68 -3.64
C LEU A 57 31.57 12.16 -4.37
N PRO A 58 32.67 12.94 -4.50
CA PRO A 58 33.93 12.40 -5.00
C PRO A 58 34.51 11.28 -4.13
N PHE A 59 34.42 11.39 -2.80
CA PHE A 59 34.88 10.35 -1.88
C PHE A 59 34.18 9.01 -2.13
N TRP A 60 32.84 8.99 -2.20
CA TRP A 60 32.10 7.77 -2.48
C TRP A 60 32.40 7.25 -3.89
N HIS A 61 32.44 8.13 -4.89
CA HIS A 61 32.76 7.74 -6.26
C HIS A 61 34.13 7.05 -6.35
N LEU A 62 35.16 7.63 -5.75
CA LEU A 62 36.51 7.05 -5.73
C LEU A 62 36.56 5.75 -4.93
N SER A 63 35.92 5.70 -3.76
CA SER A 63 35.90 4.49 -2.93
C SER A 63 35.21 3.31 -3.62
N ILE A 64 34.17 3.58 -4.42
CA ILE A 64 33.43 2.56 -5.18
C ILE A 64 34.21 2.13 -6.43
N THR A 65 34.79 3.08 -7.17
CA THR A 65 35.46 2.79 -8.46
C THR A 65 36.89 2.33 -8.31
N SER A 66 37.55 2.66 -7.20
CA SER A 66 38.98 2.43 -6.98
C SER A 66 39.28 2.27 -5.48
N PRO A 67 38.97 1.11 -4.87
CA PRO A 67 39.07 0.90 -3.42
C PRO A 67 40.47 1.17 -2.86
N GLU A 68 41.52 0.88 -3.64
CA GLU A 68 42.93 1.14 -3.31
C GLU A 68 43.25 2.62 -3.07
N PHE A 69 42.45 3.51 -3.69
CA PHE A 69 42.61 4.96 -3.63
C PHE A 69 41.53 5.65 -2.77
N GLY A 70 40.62 4.90 -2.14
CA GLY A 70 39.57 5.46 -1.29
C GLY A 70 40.13 6.29 -0.13
N ASN A 71 41.27 5.87 0.44
CA ASN A 71 41.99 6.60 1.48
C ASN A 71 42.73 7.86 0.98
N LEU A 72 42.91 8.00 -0.34
CA LEU A 72 43.55 9.15 -0.99
C LEU A 72 42.55 10.27 -1.35
N ALA A 73 41.26 9.97 -1.37
CA ALA A 73 40.21 10.97 -1.54
C ALA A 73 40.27 11.97 -0.37
N VAL A 74 40.01 13.25 -0.65
CA VAL A 74 40.04 14.34 0.34
C VAL A 74 39.27 13.92 1.59
N GLN A 75 39.98 13.74 2.71
CA GLN A 75 39.37 13.35 3.96
C GLN A 75 38.43 14.48 4.40
N VAL A 76 37.13 14.17 4.37
CA VAL A 76 36.11 15.08 4.90
C VAL A 76 36.35 15.26 6.38
N SER A 77 36.49 16.51 6.84
CA SER A 77 36.69 16.77 8.26
C SER A 77 35.51 16.24 9.08
N ASP A 78 35.78 15.74 10.28
CA ASP A 78 34.72 15.18 11.13
C ASP A 78 33.65 16.23 11.49
N LYS A 79 34.03 17.51 11.49
CA LYS A 79 33.10 18.64 11.65
C LYS A 79 32.08 18.70 10.51
N GLU A 80 32.52 18.54 9.26
CA GLU A 80 31.63 18.56 8.09
C GLU A 80 30.74 17.30 8.04
N LYS A 81 31.28 16.14 8.42
CA LYS A 81 30.50 14.90 8.57
C LYS A 81 29.40 15.07 9.63
N ALA A 82 29.75 15.59 10.80
CA ALA A 82 28.82 15.83 11.89
C ALA A 82 27.73 16.83 11.49
N LYS A 83 28.10 17.92 10.80
CA LYS A 83 27.14 18.91 10.32
C LYS A 83 26.12 18.31 9.35
N LEU A 84 26.56 17.50 8.39
CA LEU A 84 25.65 16.79 7.48
C LEU A 84 24.75 15.82 8.25
N PHE A 85 25.34 15.00 9.10
CA PHE A 85 24.64 13.99 9.89
C PHE A 85 23.53 14.60 10.76
N THR A 86 23.86 15.61 11.57
CA THR A 86 22.89 16.31 12.42
C THR A 86 21.79 16.95 11.60
N ALA A 87 22.12 17.65 10.51
CA ALA A 87 21.11 18.27 9.66
C ALA A 87 20.12 17.24 9.11
N VAL A 88 20.59 16.12 8.55
CA VAL A 88 19.73 15.06 8.01
C VAL A 88 18.86 14.45 9.11
N LEU A 89 19.42 14.22 10.30
CA LEU A 89 18.67 13.70 11.45
C LEU A 89 17.56 14.64 11.92
N ASP A 90 17.84 15.93 12.06
CA ASP A 90 16.85 16.92 12.50
C ASP A 90 15.65 16.98 11.52
N TYR A 91 15.93 16.92 10.21
CA TYR A 91 14.87 16.89 9.19
C TYR A 91 14.08 15.57 9.17
N LEU A 92 14.74 14.44 9.42
CA LEU A 92 14.07 13.15 9.56
C LEU A 92 13.19 13.11 10.81
N GLU A 93 13.68 13.58 11.95
CA GLU A 93 12.93 13.64 13.20
C GLU A 93 11.66 14.47 12.98
N ALA A 94 11.80 15.67 12.42
CA ALA A 94 10.67 16.52 12.05
C ALA A 94 9.68 15.84 11.09
N ALA A 95 10.17 15.00 10.18
CA ALA A 95 9.34 14.22 9.25
C ALA A 95 8.53 13.10 9.93
N THR A 96 8.95 12.61 11.10
CA THR A 96 8.23 11.57 11.86
C THR A 96 7.09 12.12 12.71
N HIS A 97 7.16 13.38 13.14
CA HIS A 97 6.14 14.05 13.97
C HIS A 97 5.10 14.78 13.10
N ASN A 98 4.05 14.09 12.65
CA ASN A 98 3.03 14.71 11.78
C ASN A 98 2.06 15.65 12.54
N GLY A 99 2.04 16.91 12.10
CA GLY A 99 0.95 17.85 12.37
C GLY A 99 0.97 19.05 11.41
N LYS A 100 2.14 19.64 11.17
CA LYS A 100 2.37 20.62 10.10
C LYS A 100 3.82 20.49 9.64
N PRO A 101 4.08 20.38 8.33
CA PRO A 101 5.44 20.46 7.84
C PRO A 101 5.90 21.89 8.12
N SER A 102 6.87 22.10 9.00
CA SER A 102 7.61 23.37 9.05
C SER A 102 8.57 23.51 7.84
N GLY A 103 8.16 22.97 6.68
CA GLY A 103 8.92 22.72 5.47
C GLY A 103 8.38 21.46 4.81
N SER A 104 7.69 21.59 3.68
CA SER A 104 7.13 20.44 2.95
C SER A 104 8.26 19.47 2.61
N ILE A 105 8.22 18.24 3.13
CA ILE A 105 9.13 17.19 2.68
C ILE A 105 8.94 17.05 1.17
N LEU A 106 9.97 17.43 0.41
CA LEU A 106 9.91 17.48 -1.07
C LEU A 106 9.86 16.07 -1.65
N PHE A 107 10.53 15.14 -1.00
CA PHE A 107 10.66 13.75 -1.42
C PHE A 107 9.89 12.79 -0.51
N HIS A 108 9.44 11.67 -1.06
CA HIS A 108 8.61 10.70 -0.36
C HIS A 108 8.96 9.28 -0.78
N PRO A 109 9.04 8.33 0.15
CA PRO A 109 9.32 6.94 -0.20
C PRO A 109 8.17 6.30 -0.98
N PHE A 110 8.52 5.36 -1.84
CA PHE A 110 7.59 4.53 -2.62
C PHE A 110 8.20 3.13 -2.79
N GLY A 111 7.38 2.13 -3.12
CA GLY A 111 7.87 0.75 -3.25
C GLY A 111 8.17 0.11 -1.89
N ASN A 112 8.94 -0.97 -1.92
CA ASN A 112 9.33 -1.72 -0.73
C ASN A 112 10.75 -1.37 -0.33
N TYR A 113 11.00 -1.20 0.97
CA TYR A 113 12.31 -0.94 1.54
C TYR A 113 12.79 -2.16 2.31
N PHE A 114 14.05 -2.53 2.08
CA PHE A 114 14.72 -3.63 2.74
C PHE A 114 15.87 -3.04 3.56
N PHE A 115 15.61 -2.83 4.85
CA PHE A 115 16.61 -2.35 5.80
C PHE A 115 17.56 -3.47 6.14
N VAL A 116 18.86 -3.30 5.88
CA VAL A 116 19.88 -4.32 6.12
C VAL A 116 20.84 -3.88 7.22
N SER A 117 21.17 -4.81 8.11
CA SER A 117 22.08 -4.60 9.25
C SER A 117 23.10 -5.72 9.31
N GLU A 118 23.88 -5.87 10.39
CA GLU A 118 24.71 -7.05 10.59
C GLU A 118 23.92 -8.29 11.05
N GLU A 119 22.80 -8.03 11.72
CA GLU A 119 21.93 -8.98 12.39
C GLU A 119 20.87 -9.59 11.47
N GLY A 120 20.60 -8.97 10.32
CA GLY A 120 19.66 -9.49 9.33
C GLY A 120 19.11 -8.40 8.42
N ALA A 121 17.84 -8.57 8.04
CA ALA A 121 17.14 -7.60 7.24
C ALA A 121 15.64 -7.50 7.57
N LEU A 122 15.08 -6.31 7.38
CA LEU A 122 13.69 -5.97 7.64
C LEU A 122 13.03 -5.34 6.41
N CYS A 123 11.95 -5.97 5.92
CA CYS A 123 11.14 -5.43 4.82
C CYS A 123 10.00 -4.56 5.33
N VAL A 124 9.83 -3.37 4.74
CA VAL A 124 8.78 -2.40 5.07
C VAL A 124 8.21 -1.77 3.79
N ASP A 125 6.90 -1.61 3.71
CA ASP A 125 6.19 -1.09 2.52
C ASP A 125 5.39 0.20 2.80
N SER A 126 5.02 0.46 4.05
CA SER A 126 4.31 1.67 4.47
C SER A 126 5.23 2.90 4.46
N PRO A 127 4.93 3.97 3.70
CA PRO A 127 5.74 5.19 3.67
C PRO A 127 5.98 5.81 5.04
N VAL A 128 4.97 5.80 5.92
CA VAL A 128 5.08 6.33 7.29
C VAL A 128 6.08 5.51 8.11
N THR A 129 6.00 4.18 7.99
CA THR A 129 6.90 3.26 8.68
C THR A 129 8.31 3.35 8.12
N ILE A 130 8.47 3.51 6.80
CA ILE A 130 9.77 3.70 6.15
C ILE A 130 10.46 4.96 6.69
N ILE A 131 9.75 6.10 6.76
CA ILE A 131 10.31 7.37 7.28
C ILE A 131 10.72 7.20 8.75
N LYS A 132 9.86 6.60 9.58
CA LYS A 132 10.17 6.38 11.00
C LYS A 132 11.33 5.41 11.20
N MET A 133 11.43 4.34 10.42
CA MET A 133 12.58 3.43 10.45
C MET A 133 13.85 4.10 9.94
N MET A 134 13.79 4.93 8.89
CA MET A 134 14.94 5.71 8.42
C MET A 134 15.52 6.61 9.52
N HIS A 135 14.65 7.25 10.30
CA HIS A 135 15.03 8.07 11.45
C HIS A 135 15.64 7.22 12.58
N LEU A 136 14.91 6.20 13.05
CA LEU A 136 15.32 5.38 14.19
C LEU A 136 16.62 4.61 13.94
N LEU A 137 16.84 4.12 12.71
CA LEU A 137 18.06 3.39 12.39
C LEU A 137 19.25 4.35 12.29
N LEU A 138 19.08 5.53 11.65
CA LEU A 138 20.16 6.50 11.52
C LEU A 138 20.55 7.13 12.86
N SER A 139 19.61 7.33 13.78
CA SER A 139 19.89 7.89 15.11
C SER A 139 20.75 6.98 16.00
N THR A 140 20.83 5.68 15.67
CA THR A 140 21.75 4.74 16.34
C THR A 140 23.18 4.77 15.78
N SER A 141 23.42 5.54 14.71
CA SER A 141 24.72 5.65 14.03
C SER A 141 25.60 6.77 14.61
N THR A 142 26.86 6.77 14.19
CA THR A 142 27.76 7.93 14.28
C THR A 142 27.89 8.61 12.90
N PRO A 143 28.35 9.87 12.83
CA PRO A 143 28.56 10.56 11.55
C PRO A 143 29.48 9.80 10.58
N SER A 144 30.62 9.30 11.04
CA SER A 144 31.57 8.56 10.19
C SER A 144 30.96 7.24 9.70
N ARG A 145 30.33 6.47 10.60
CA ARG A 145 29.66 5.23 10.23
C ARG A 145 28.58 5.47 9.17
N SER A 146 27.83 6.57 9.28
CA SER A 146 26.75 6.86 8.31
C SER A 146 27.22 7.11 6.88
N ILE A 147 28.47 7.54 6.72
CA ILE A 147 29.10 7.80 5.42
C ILE A 147 29.75 6.52 4.89
N GLU A 148 30.44 5.78 5.75
CA GLU A 148 31.13 4.53 5.40
C GLU A 148 30.14 3.40 5.07
N ASP A 149 28.99 3.37 5.73
CA ASP A 149 27.98 2.32 5.57
C ASP A 149 27.38 2.30 4.15
N HIS A 150 27.46 3.42 3.42
CA HIS A 150 27.09 3.49 2.01
C HIS A 150 27.96 2.59 1.11
N LEU A 151 29.18 2.23 1.56
CA LEU A 151 30.11 1.39 0.81
C LEU A 151 29.94 -0.10 1.09
N LYS A 152 29.10 -0.48 2.08
CA LYS A 152 29.03 -1.84 2.62
C LYS A 152 27.96 -2.75 1.99
N TYR A 153 27.21 -2.27 0.99
CA TYR A 153 26.14 -3.07 0.36
C TYR A 153 26.61 -4.44 -0.16
N GLY A 154 27.83 -4.52 -0.69
CA GLY A 154 28.40 -5.80 -1.12
C GLY A 154 28.55 -6.80 0.02
N GLU A 155 28.99 -6.35 1.20
CA GLU A 155 29.14 -7.18 2.40
C GLU A 155 27.79 -7.69 2.88
N TYR A 156 26.78 -6.80 2.96
CA TYR A 156 25.43 -7.18 3.38
C TYR A 156 24.78 -8.18 2.43
N VAL A 157 24.86 -7.95 1.11
CA VAL A 157 24.29 -8.87 0.11
C VAL A 157 24.98 -10.22 0.16
N ASN A 158 26.31 -10.26 0.26
CA ASN A 158 27.06 -11.51 0.34
C ASN A 158 26.68 -12.30 1.61
N ARG A 159 26.58 -11.63 2.76
CA ARG A 159 26.22 -12.30 4.01
C ARG A 159 24.78 -12.81 3.98
N LEU A 160 23.81 -11.99 3.56
CA LEU A 160 22.41 -12.41 3.44
C LEU A 160 22.25 -13.57 2.46
N SER A 161 23.00 -13.56 1.35
CA SER A 161 23.02 -14.67 0.39
C SER A 161 23.55 -15.96 1.03
N LEU A 162 24.64 -15.86 1.82
CA LEU A 162 25.21 -16.99 2.55
C LEU A 162 24.27 -17.52 3.64
N GLU A 163 23.63 -16.63 4.40
CA GLU A 163 22.62 -16.98 5.39
C GLU A 163 21.43 -17.69 4.75
N MET A 164 20.93 -17.23 3.61
CA MET A 164 19.85 -17.90 2.87
C MET A 164 20.26 -19.30 2.37
N LEU A 165 21.50 -19.47 1.92
CA LEU A 165 22.03 -20.78 1.52
C LEU A 165 22.17 -21.73 2.71
N ASN A 166 22.59 -21.21 3.87
CA ASN A 166 22.78 -21.97 5.11
C ASN A 166 21.47 -22.19 5.89
N GLN A 167 20.42 -21.40 5.62
CA GLN A 167 19.09 -21.48 6.22
C GLN A 167 18.31 -22.76 5.88
N LYS A 168 18.89 -23.69 5.11
CA LYS A 168 18.44 -25.09 5.17
C LYS A 168 18.56 -25.69 6.60
N ASN A 169 19.28 -25.07 7.55
CA ASN A 169 19.56 -25.69 8.84
C ASN A 169 19.35 -24.87 10.15
N SER A 170 19.07 -23.56 10.21
CA SER A 170 19.05 -22.89 11.54
C SER A 170 18.37 -21.50 11.70
N LEU A 171 17.05 -21.38 11.52
CA LEU A 171 16.30 -20.24 12.08
C LEU A 171 15.15 -20.73 12.95
N LEU A 172 15.47 -21.17 14.17
CA LEU A 172 14.49 -21.29 15.23
C LEU A 172 15.17 -21.01 16.57
N ARG A 173 15.42 -19.74 16.87
CA ARG A 173 15.73 -19.32 18.24
C ARG A 173 14.47 -18.70 18.82
N ASN A 174 13.82 -19.45 19.72
CA ASN A 174 12.74 -19.07 20.63
C ASN A 174 11.70 -18.11 20.05
N ILE A 175 10.71 -18.68 19.35
CA ILE A 175 9.51 -17.97 18.89
C ILE A 175 8.56 -17.80 20.10
N PRO A 176 8.17 -16.57 20.49
CA PRO A 176 7.09 -16.31 21.44
C PRO A 176 5.77 -17.02 21.08
N ASN A 177 4.91 -17.23 22.08
CA ASN A 177 3.69 -18.05 21.97
C ASN A 177 2.60 -17.47 21.03
N SER A 178 2.74 -16.23 20.52
CA SER A 178 1.85 -15.64 19.51
C SER A 178 2.62 -15.22 18.26
N SER A 179 2.01 -15.39 17.07
CA SER A 179 2.65 -15.09 15.79
C SER A 179 3.05 -13.63 15.62
N ASP A 180 2.34 -12.73 16.28
CA ASP A 180 2.51 -11.28 16.11
C ASP A 180 3.65 -10.75 16.99
N GLU A 181 3.72 -11.19 18.24
CA GLU A 181 4.83 -10.86 19.14
C GLU A 181 6.14 -11.48 18.66
N ALA A 182 6.08 -12.73 18.17
CA ALA A 182 7.24 -13.39 17.60
C ALA A 182 7.79 -12.70 16.35
N TRP A 183 6.89 -12.26 15.46
CA TRP A 183 7.30 -11.48 14.30
C TRP A 183 7.93 -10.15 14.71
N LEU A 184 7.36 -9.48 15.71
CA LEU A 184 7.86 -8.18 16.18
C LEU A 184 9.25 -8.29 16.77
N GLU A 185 9.50 -9.31 17.61
CA GLU A 185 10.85 -9.57 18.15
C GLU A 185 11.85 -9.88 17.04
N LEU A 186 11.48 -10.74 16.07
CA LEU A 186 12.34 -11.03 14.92
C LEU A 186 12.61 -9.79 14.06
N ALA A 187 11.62 -8.91 13.87
CA ALA A 187 11.78 -7.67 13.12
C ALA A 187 12.75 -6.72 13.83
N ILE A 188 12.63 -6.57 15.15
CA ILE A 188 13.54 -5.75 15.95
C ILE A 188 14.96 -6.32 15.93
N GLN A 189 15.11 -7.63 16.11
CA GLN A 189 16.41 -8.30 16.03
C GLN A 189 17.06 -8.14 14.66
N SER A 190 16.32 -8.42 13.58
CA SER A 190 16.82 -8.35 12.20
C SER A 190 17.14 -6.92 11.76
N SER A 191 16.53 -5.92 12.41
CA SER A 191 16.84 -4.50 12.19
C SER A 191 18.05 -4.02 13.00
N GLY A 192 18.68 -4.86 13.82
CA GLY A 192 19.81 -4.46 14.67
C GLY A 192 19.44 -3.50 15.81
N LEU A 193 18.14 -3.40 16.15
CA LEU A 193 17.65 -2.50 17.20
C LEU A 193 17.56 -3.17 18.58
N ALA A 194 17.76 -4.49 18.70
CA ALA A 194 17.56 -5.24 19.93
C ALA A 194 18.30 -4.66 21.14
N ASP A 195 19.53 -4.17 20.93
CA ASP A 195 20.38 -3.61 22.00
C ASP A 195 20.20 -2.09 22.19
N LYS A 196 19.21 -1.46 21.50
CA LYS A 196 19.01 0.00 21.46
C LYS A 196 17.71 0.39 22.14
N GLU A 197 17.71 0.39 23.47
CA GLU A 197 16.52 0.58 24.32
C GLU A 197 15.67 1.81 23.96
N SER A 198 16.30 2.93 23.59
CA SER A 198 15.60 4.16 23.17
C SER A 198 14.84 4.06 21.84
N ALA A 199 15.25 3.14 20.94
CA ALA A 199 14.67 2.96 19.61
C ALA A 199 13.73 1.76 19.50
N VAL A 200 13.83 0.78 20.41
CA VAL A 200 13.00 -0.44 20.40
C VAL A 200 11.51 -0.12 20.52
N ILE A 201 11.11 0.65 21.53
CA ILE A 201 9.68 0.94 21.77
C ILE A 201 9.06 1.70 20.57
N PRO A 202 9.66 2.81 20.08
CA PRO A 202 9.11 3.51 18.92
C PRO A 202 9.07 2.68 17.64
N ALA A 203 10.04 1.78 17.44
CA ALA A 203 10.06 0.86 16.30
C ALA A 203 8.95 -0.17 16.42
N LYS A 204 8.77 -0.79 17.60
CA LYS A 204 7.70 -1.75 17.87
C LYS A 204 6.33 -1.15 17.61
N GLU A 205 6.04 0.03 18.16
CA GLU A 205 4.79 0.74 17.93
C GLU A 205 4.55 1.04 16.44
N CYS A 206 5.60 1.45 15.72
CA CYS A 206 5.48 1.79 14.31
C CYS A 206 5.19 0.56 13.43
N LEU A 207 5.86 -0.55 13.71
CA LEU A 207 5.67 -1.82 13.02
C LEU A 207 4.29 -2.42 13.33
N MET A 208 3.83 -2.31 14.58
CA MET A 208 2.47 -2.71 14.96
C MET A 208 1.41 -1.88 14.23
N LEU A 209 1.55 -0.55 14.18
CA LEU A 209 0.61 0.31 13.44
C LEU A 209 0.58 -0.02 11.94
N ALA A 210 1.72 -0.37 11.35
CA ALA A 210 1.79 -0.81 9.96
C ALA A 210 1.00 -2.10 9.72
N ARG A 211 1.03 -3.03 10.67
CA ARG A 211 0.29 -4.31 10.61
C ARG A 211 -1.19 -4.19 11.00
N MET A 212 -1.53 -3.31 11.93
CA MET A 212 -2.91 -3.07 12.39
C MET A 212 -3.76 -2.27 11.40
N GLY A 213 -3.17 -1.81 10.30
CA GLY A 213 -3.93 -1.24 9.18
C GLY A 213 -4.95 -2.22 8.60
N PRO A 214 -5.90 -1.76 7.75
CA PRO A 214 -6.88 -2.62 7.12
C PRO A 214 -6.16 -3.73 6.34
N SER A 215 -6.16 -4.97 6.84
CA SER A 215 -5.55 -6.09 6.12
C SER A 215 -6.35 -6.35 4.85
N PRO A 216 -5.77 -6.10 3.66
CA PRO A 216 -6.52 -6.24 2.42
C PRO A 216 -6.98 -7.69 2.21
N ALA A 217 -6.18 -8.66 2.65
CA ALA A 217 -6.52 -10.08 2.60
C ALA A 217 -7.70 -10.45 3.51
N LEU A 218 -7.73 -9.94 4.75
CA LEU A 218 -8.87 -10.18 5.65
C LEU A 218 -10.14 -9.53 5.12
N ASN A 219 -10.05 -8.29 4.60
CA ASN A 219 -11.17 -7.61 3.97
C ASN A 219 -11.71 -8.40 2.76
N ALA A 220 -10.83 -8.86 1.86
CA ALA A 220 -11.23 -9.69 0.72
C ALA A 220 -11.88 -11.00 1.15
N THR A 221 -11.38 -11.63 2.22
CA THR A 221 -11.95 -12.86 2.77
C THR A 221 -13.34 -12.61 3.36
N SER A 222 -13.50 -11.56 4.15
CA SER A 222 -14.80 -11.13 4.69
C SER A 222 -15.80 -10.81 3.57
N LEU A 223 -15.36 -10.09 2.54
CA LEU A 223 -16.17 -9.81 1.36
C LEU A 223 -16.51 -11.08 0.58
N ALA A 224 -15.59 -12.05 0.47
CA ALA A 224 -15.85 -13.32 -0.18
C ALA A 224 -16.92 -14.16 0.54
N LEU A 225 -16.94 -14.13 1.87
CA LEU A 225 -18.00 -14.74 2.69
C LEU A 225 -19.33 -14.01 2.46
N LYS A 226 -19.35 -12.68 2.55
CA LYS A 226 -20.57 -11.89 2.27
C LYS A 226 -21.08 -12.11 0.84
N LEU A 227 -20.18 -12.25 -0.14
CA LEU A 227 -20.52 -12.56 -1.52
C LEU A 227 -21.29 -13.89 -1.60
N SER A 228 -20.85 -14.95 -0.91
CA SER A 228 -21.59 -16.22 -0.88
C SER A 228 -23.01 -16.09 -0.31
N MET A 229 -23.24 -15.17 0.61
CA MET A 229 -24.58 -14.93 1.18
C MET A 229 -25.51 -14.19 0.22
N VAL A 230 -24.98 -13.39 -0.72
CA VAL A 230 -25.79 -12.59 -1.65
C VAL A 230 -25.94 -13.25 -3.03
N ILE A 231 -25.13 -14.26 -3.38
CA ILE A 231 -25.28 -15.05 -4.62
C ILE A 231 -26.70 -15.61 -4.80
N PRO A 232 -27.39 -16.16 -3.78
CA PRO A 232 -28.76 -16.67 -3.95
C PRO A 232 -29.77 -15.62 -4.44
N TYR A 233 -29.57 -14.34 -4.09
CA TYR A 233 -30.44 -13.26 -4.55
C TYR A 233 -30.31 -12.99 -6.05
N ARG A 234 -29.11 -13.22 -6.61
CA ARG A 234 -28.91 -13.18 -8.07
C ARG A 234 -29.72 -14.26 -8.76
N ALA A 235 -29.64 -15.51 -8.29
CA ALA A 235 -30.39 -16.61 -8.89
C ALA A 235 -31.91 -16.37 -8.86
N GLN A 236 -32.42 -15.74 -7.80
CA GLN A 236 -33.83 -15.35 -7.71
C GLN A 236 -34.24 -14.30 -8.76
N ILE A 237 -33.32 -13.39 -9.13
CA ILE A 237 -33.57 -12.37 -10.16
C ILE A 237 -33.46 -12.95 -11.56
N GLU A 238 -32.51 -13.86 -11.80
CA GLU A 238 -32.44 -14.63 -13.04
C GLU A 238 -33.73 -15.43 -13.24
N TRP A 239 -34.23 -16.09 -12.18
CA TRP A 239 -35.49 -16.81 -12.24
C TRP A 239 -36.69 -15.89 -12.48
N TYR A 240 -36.73 -14.72 -11.83
CA TYR A 240 -37.75 -13.71 -12.10
C TYR A 240 -37.72 -13.25 -13.56
N LYS A 241 -36.52 -13.07 -14.12
CA LYS A 241 -36.36 -12.70 -15.53
C LYS A 241 -36.94 -13.77 -16.45
N SER A 242 -36.53 -15.03 -16.29
CA SER A 242 -37.07 -16.14 -17.09
C SER A 242 -38.59 -16.27 -16.95
N TRP A 243 -39.11 -16.12 -15.74
CA TRP A 243 -40.56 -16.17 -15.50
C TRP A 243 -41.31 -15.06 -16.23
N CYS A 244 -40.77 -13.84 -16.26
CA CYS A 244 -41.35 -12.72 -17.02
C CYS A 244 -41.28 -12.98 -18.53
N ASP A 245 -40.18 -13.53 -19.03
CA ASP A 245 -39.99 -13.84 -20.45
C ASP A 245 -40.95 -14.96 -20.92
N GLU A 246 -41.45 -15.80 -20.01
CA GLU A 246 -42.45 -16.86 -20.27
C GLU A 246 -43.91 -16.37 -20.18
N GLN A 247 -44.19 -15.10 -19.83
CA GLN A 247 -45.56 -14.60 -19.74
C GLN A 247 -46.12 -14.20 -21.12
N ASP A 248 -47.42 -14.47 -21.33
CA ASP A 248 -48.13 -14.13 -22.58
C ASP A 248 -48.28 -12.62 -22.84
N ASP A 249 -48.01 -11.78 -21.84
CA ASP A 249 -48.12 -10.32 -21.97
C ASP A 249 -46.92 -9.66 -22.65
N GLU A 250 -45.91 -10.45 -23.05
CA GLU A 250 -44.64 -10.04 -23.66
C GLU A 250 -43.89 -8.95 -22.85
N LYS A 251 -44.26 -8.74 -21.58
CA LYS A 251 -43.60 -7.76 -20.73
C LYS A 251 -42.37 -8.38 -20.11
N GLY A 252 -41.23 -8.16 -20.76
CA GLY A 252 -39.93 -8.50 -20.20
C GLY A 252 -39.74 -7.96 -18.76
N TYR A 253 -38.79 -8.53 -18.04
CA TYR A 253 -38.62 -8.31 -16.60
C TYR A 253 -38.45 -6.84 -16.16
N TYR A 254 -37.97 -5.97 -17.06
CA TYR A 254 -37.88 -4.52 -16.82
C TYR A 254 -39.25 -3.87 -16.68
N ASP A 255 -40.12 -4.04 -17.69
CA ASP A 255 -41.45 -3.44 -17.70
C ASP A 255 -42.34 -4.07 -16.64
N SER A 256 -42.24 -5.40 -16.49
CA SER A 256 -42.90 -6.15 -15.42
C SER A 256 -42.53 -5.61 -14.04
N PHE A 257 -41.26 -5.31 -13.77
CA PHE A 257 -40.84 -4.72 -12.51
C PHE A 257 -41.34 -3.27 -12.35
N LYS A 258 -41.23 -2.47 -13.42
CA LYS A 258 -41.65 -1.05 -13.43
C LYS A 258 -43.15 -0.89 -13.15
N THR A 259 -44.00 -1.76 -13.68
CA THR A 259 -45.45 -1.70 -13.50
C THR A 259 -45.93 -2.42 -12.25
N SER A 260 -45.31 -3.55 -11.88
CA SER A 260 -45.87 -4.51 -10.91
C SER A 260 -45.19 -4.52 -9.54
N ALA A 261 -44.20 -3.65 -9.29
CA ALA A 261 -43.45 -3.57 -8.02
C ALA A 261 -44.31 -3.38 -6.76
N VAL A 262 -45.55 -2.87 -6.89
CA VAL A 262 -46.46 -2.59 -5.76
C VAL A 262 -47.56 -3.65 -5.60
N ALA A 263 -47.93 -4.37 -6.66
CA ALA A 263 -49.09 -5.27 -6.66
C ALA A 263 -48.72 -6.77 -6.54
N CYS A 264 -47.47 -7.14 -6.83
CA CYS A 264 -47.03 -8.54 -6.82
C CYS A 264 -46.01 -8.82 -5.70
N LYS A 265 -46.32 -9.78 -4.82
CA LYS A 265 -45.40 -10.23 -3.73
C LYS A 265 -44.02 -10.62 -4.27
N ARG A 266 -43.95 -11.19 -5.47
CA ARG A 266 -42.68 -11.54 -6.13
C ARG A 266 -41.87 -10.29 -6.49
N ALA A 267 -42.49 -9.29 -7.10
CA ALA A 267 -41.81 -8.04 -7.47
C ALA A 267 -41.30 -7.27 -6.24
N MET A 268 -42.05 -7.27 -5.13
CA MET A 268 -41.57 -6.73 -3.84
C MET A 268 -40.33 -7.47 -3.33
N LYS A 269 -40.33 -8.81 -3.36
CA LYS A 269 -39.18 -9.63 -2.97
C LYS A 269 -37.95 -9.33 -3.82
N ILE A 270 -38.15 -9.16 -5.14
CA ILE A 270 -37.08 -8.78 -6.07
C ILE A 270 -36.54 -7.38 -5.76
N ASN A 271 -37.39 -6.41 -5.42
CA ASN A 271 -36.93 -5.09 -5.00
C ASN A 271 -36.11 -5.13 -3.70
N THR A 272 -36.52 -5.93 -2.71
CA THR A 272 -35.72 -6.15 -1.49
C THR A 272 -34.35 -6.75 -1.82
N ASN A 273 -34.33 -7.81 -2.65
CA ASN A 273 -33.09 -8.44 -3.09
C ASN A 273 -32.16 -7.44 -3.82
N ARG A 274 -32.72 -6.60 -4.69
CA ARG A 274 -32.01 -5.51 -5.39
C ARG A 274 -31.36 -4.56 -4.38
N GLN A 275 -32.09 -4.10 -3.36
CA GLN A 275 -31.55 -3.20 -2.33
C GLN A 275 -30.45 -3.87 -1.49
N THR A 276 -30.61 -5.13 -1.10
CA THR A 276 -29.57 -5.87 -0.36
C THR A 276 -28.28 -6.00 -1.17
N LEU A 277 -28.38 -6.31 -2.46
CA LEU A 277 -27.22 -6.40 -3.35
C LEU A 277 -26.59 -5.03 -3.63
N ALA A 278 -27.39 -3.99 -3.77
CA ALA A 278 -26.94 -2.61 -3.87
C ALA A 278 -26.06 -2.19 -2.67
N ILE A 279 -26.50 -2.49 -1.45
CA ILE A 279 -25.73 -2.21 -0.22
C ILE A 279 -24.42 -2.98 -0.20
N PHE A 280 -24.44 -4.26 -0.59
CA PHE A 280 -23.24 -5.08 -0.67
C PHE A 280 -22.20 -4.50 -1.64
N TRP A 281 -22.61 -4.18 -2.88
CA TRP A 281 -21.69 -3.64 -3.88
C TRP A 281 -21.21 -2.22 -3.54
N ASN A 282 -22.04 -1.39 -2.92
CA ASN A 282 -21.60 -0.08 -2.42
C ASN A 282 -20.45 -0.24 -1.41
N ASN A 283 -20.52 -1.23 -0.52
CA ASN A 283 -19.44 -1.54 0.43
C ASN A 283 -18.17 -2.04 -0.27
N VAL A 284 -18.32 -2.93 -1.27
CA VAL A 284 -17.18 -3.41 -2.07
C VAL A 284 -16.46 -2.24 -2.76
N ILE A 285 -17.21 -1.34 -3.40
CA ILE A 285 -16.65 -0.17 -4.10
C ILE A 285 -16.01 0.80 -3.11
N ASP A 286 -16.62 1.07 -1.95
CA ASP A 286 -16.02 1.93 -0.92
C ASP A 286 -14.67 1.39 -0.43
N LYS A 287 -14.58 0.07 -0.18
CA LYS A 287 -13.31 -0.58 0.20
C LYS A 287 -12.29 -0.60 -0.94
N PHE A 288 -12.73 -0.74 -2.18
CA PHE A 288 -11.87 -0.68 -3.35
C PHE A 288 -11.28 0.73 -3.54
N GLU A 289 -12.12 1.77 -3.48
CA GLU A 289 -11.71 3.18 -3.58
C GLU A 289 -10.75 3.57 -2.44
N LYS A 290 -10.98 3.06 -1.23
CA LYS A 290 -10.11 3.26 -0.06
C LYS A 290 -8.82 2.43 -0.07
N LYS A 291 -8.58 1.61 -1.09
CA LYS A 291 -7.42 0.70 -1.20
C LYS A 291 -7.30 -0.29 -0.03
N GLU A 292 -8.43 -0.69 0.52
CA GLU A 292 -8.50 -1.67 1.61
C GLU A 292 -8.61 -3.13 1.09
N LEU A 293 -8.40 -3.35 -0.22
CA LEU A 293 -8.52 -4.65 -0.90
C LEU A 293 -7.22 -5.06 -1.60
N PRO A 294 -6.98 -6.36 -1.81
CA PRO A 294 -5.74 -6.87 -2.41
C PRO A 294 -5.48 -6.28 -3.79
N HIS A 295 -4.21 -6.22 -4.17
CA HIS A 295 -3.78 -5.61 -5.43
C HIS A 295 -4.41 -6.28 -6.66
N ASP A 296 -4.63 -7.59 -6.64
CA ASP A 296 -5.21 -8.38 -7.73
C ASP A 296 -6.73 -8.53 -7.62
N PHE A 297 -7.39 -7.81 -6.71
CA PHE A 297 -8.82 -7.99 -6.43
C PHE A 297 -9.71 -7.84 -7.67
N ASP A 298 -9.43 -6.83 -8.49
CA ASP A 298 -10.10 -6.51 -9.76
C ASP A 298 -9.73 -7.44 -10.91
N GLN A 299 -8.63 -8.20 -10.81
CA GLN A 299 -8.22 -9.18 -11.82
C GLN A 299 -8.75 -10.59 -11.52
N ARG A 300 -9.19 -10.82 -10.28
CA ARG A 300 -9.73 -12.12 -9.87
C ARG A 300 -11.07 -12.36 -10.57
N ALA A 301 -11.12 -13.39 -11.41
CA ALA A 301 -12.32 -13.80 -12.16
C ALA A 301 -13.60 -13.87 -11.31
N LYS A 302 -13.49 -14.25 -10.03
CA LYS A 302 -14.62 -14.24 -9.08
C LYS A 302 -15.32 -12.88 -8.99
N TRP A 303 -14.54 -11.80 -8.86
CA TRP A 303 -15.06 -10.44 -8.66
C TRP A 303 -15.49 -9.81 -9.98
N VAL A 304 -14.71 -10.02 -11.05
CA VAL A 304 -15.03 -9.58 -12.42
C VAL A 304 -16.36 -10.19 -12.89
N ASN A 305 -16.51 -11.51 -12.76
CA ASN A 305 -17.74 -12.17 -13.17
C ASN A 305 -18.92 -11.70 -12.31
N ALA A 306 -18.75 -11.63 -10.98
CA ALA A 306 -19.81 -11.18 -10.09
C ALA A 306 -20.26 -9.73 -10.37
N SER A 307 -19.34 -8.82 -10.66
CA SER A 307 -19.65 -7.42 -10.99
C SER A 307 -20.36 -7.30 -12.34
N GLN A 308 -19.93 -8.08 -13.34
CA GLN A 308 -20.56 -8.14 -14.66
C GLN A 308 -22.01 -8.65 -14.56
N PHE A 309 -22.25 -9.71 -13.77
CA PHE A 309 -23.61 -10.18 -13.53
C PHE A 309 -24.46 -9.14 -12.81
N TYR A 310 -23.89 -8.41 -11.85
CA TYR A 310 -24.61 -7.30 -11.22
C TYR A 310 -25.03 -6.27 -12.27
N LYS A 311 -24.10 -5.81 -13.11
CA LYS A 311 -24.39 -4.82 -14.16
C LYS A 311 -25.51 -5.30 -15.10
N LEU A 312 -25.40 -6.50 -15.65
CA LEU A 312 -26.32 -6.99 -16.69
C LEU A 312 -27.73 -7.28 -16.17
N LEU A 313 -27.85 -7.76 -14.93
CA LEU A 313 -29.17 -8.14 -14.37
C LEU A 313 -29.82 -7.01 -13.57
N PHE A 314 -29.02 -6.21 -12.85
CA PHE A 314 -29.53 -5.28 -11.84
C PHE A 314 -29.63 -3.85 -12.31
N GLU A 315 -28.71 -3.39 -13.17
CA GLU A 315 -28.76 -2.02 -13.68
C GLU A 315 -30.10 -1.71 -14.36
N PRO A 316 -30.72 -2.62 -15.15
CA PRO A 316 -32.05 -2.39 -15.68
C PRO A 316 -33.13 -2.23 -14.60
N LEU A 317 -33.05 -2.94 -13.48
CA LEU A 317 -34.01 -2.80 -12.37
C LEU A 317 -33.82 -1.49 -11.60
N ASP A 318 -32.58 -1.03 -11.44
CA ASP A 318 -32.27 0.29 -10.87
C ASP A 318 -32.81 1.42 -11.76
N ILE A 319 -32.69 1.27 -13.08
CA ILE A 319 -33.29 2.18 -14.07
C ILE A 319 -34.82 2.15 -13.95
N ALA A 320 -35.43 0.96 -13.93
CA ALA A 320 -36.87 0.79 -13.82
C ALA A 320 -37.40 1.51 -12.57
N GLU A 321 -36.74 1.33 -11.42
CA GLU A 321 -37.09 2.01 -10.17
C GLU A 321 -36.96 3.52 -10.24
N TYR A 322 -35.88 4.03 -10.84
CA TYR A 322 -35.65 5.47 -11.00
C TYR A 322 -36.75 6.16 -11.83
N TYR A 323 -37.17 5.53 -12.93
CA TYR A 323 -38.25 6.07 -13.74
C TYR A 323 -39.63 5.86 -13.11
N ARG A 324 -39.86 4.72 -12.44
CA ARG A 324 -41.11 4.41 -11.73
C ARG A 324 -41.39 5.39 -10.60
N SER A 325 -40.38 5.72 -9.80
CA SER A 325 -40.48 6.64 -8.67
C SER A 325 -40.59 8.12 -9.07
N GLY A 326 -40.54 8.43 -10.38
CA GLY A 326 -40.62 9.81 -10.87
C GLY A 326 -39.35 10.63 -10.65
N MET A 327 -38.25 10.03 -10.19
CA MET A 327 -36.99 10.72 -9.91
C MET A 327 -36.42 11.47 -11.13
N HIS A 328 -36.70 10.98 -12.33
CA HIS A 328 -36.33 11.66 -13.58
C HIS A 328 -36.93 13.06 -13.73
N ARG A 329 -38.07 13.35 -13.10
CA ARG A 329 -38.72 14.67 -13.11
C ARG A 329 -38.07 15.66 -12.15
N ILE A 330 -37.41 15.15 -11.11
CA ILE A 330 -36.77 15.94 -10.06
C ILE A 330 -35.28 16.13 -10.38
N ASN A 331 -34.58 15.04 -10.67
CA ASN A 331 -33.15 14.99 -10.83
C ASN A 331 -32.70 14.97 -12.31
N GLY A 332 -33.61 14.82 -13.27
CA GLY A 332 -33.29 14.74 -14.69
C GLY A 332 -32.88 13.32 -15.16
N HIS A 333 -32.16 13.23 -16.28
CA HIS A 333 -31.88 11.94 -16.94
C HIS A 333 -31.01 10.98 -16.09
N TYR A 334 -31.36 9.69 -16.08
CA TYR A 334 -30.71 8.66 -15.24
C TYR A 334 -29.19 8.63 -15.39
N ILE A 335 -28.68 8.59 -16.63
CA ILE A 335 -27.23 8.49 -16.88
C ILE A 335 -26.43 9.64 -16.25
N LYS A 336 -27.01 10.84 -16.17
CA LYS A 336 -26.33 12.03 -15.67
C LYS A 336 -26.51 12.23 -14.15
N HIS A 337 -27.69 11.89 -13.63
CA HIS A 337 -28.09 12.27 -12.26
C HIS A 337 -28.70 11.15 -11.41
N GLY A 338 -29.04 10.00 -12.00
CA GLY A 338 -29.66 8.86 -11.32
C GLY A 338 -28.76 7.63 -11.20
N ARG A 339 -27.71 7.53 -12.02
CA ARG A 339 -26.79 6.40 -12.04
C ARG A 339 -25.91 6.43 -10.80
N GLU A 340 -26.10 5.46 -9.92
CA GLU A 340 -25.34 5.36 -8.68
C GLU A 340 -23.85 5.15 -8.94
N ARG A 341 -23.01 5.66 -8.02
CA ARG A 341 -21.54 5.56 -8.08
C ARG A 341 -21.06 4.12 -8.32
N ARG A 342 -21.75 3.15 -7.71
CA ARG A 342 -21.45 1.72 -7.89
C ARG A 342 -21.46 1.29 -9.35
N SER A 343 -22.36 1.79 -10.19
CA SER A 343 -22.44 1.36 -11.59
C SER A 343 -21.25 1.86 -12.40
N LYS A 344 -20.58 2.95 -11.97
CA LYS A 344 -19.30 3.39 -12.54
C LYS A 344 -18.13 2.59 -11.97
N GLY A 345 -18.05 2.42 -10.66
CA GLY A 345 -17.00 1.63 -10.02
C GLY A 345 -16.97 0.15 -10.44
N LEU A 346 -18.13 -0.45 -10.72
CA LEU A 346 -18.22 -1.82 -11.26
C LEU A 346 -17.75 -1.92 -12.71
N VAL A 347 -17.84 -0.83 -13.48
CA VAL A 347 -17.28 -0.76 -14.83
C VAL A 347 -15.76 -0.66 -14.76
N GLU A 348 -15.22 0.10 -13.80
CA GLU A 348 -13.77 0.17 -13.55
C GLU A 348 -13.17 -1.17 -13.09
N LEU A 349 -13.94 -2.01 -12.39
CA LEU A 349 -13.55 -3.39 -12.05
C LEU A 349 -13.53 -4.35 -13.26
N TYR A 350 -14.03 -3.91 -14.41
CA TYR A 350 -14.18 -4.73 -15.62
C TYR A 350 -13.33 -4.23 -16.81
N GLU A 351 -13.15 -2.91 -16.96
CA GLU A 351 -12.48 -2.29 -18.13
C GLU A 351 -10.96 -2.15 -17.98
N LYS A 352 -10.35 -2.73 -16.94
CA LYS A 352 -8.90 -2.84 -16.76
C LYS A 352 -8.43 -4.28 -16.96
#